data_AF-A0A7X6ZIQ7-F1
#
_entry.id   AF-A0A7X6ZIQ7-F1
#
_cell.length_a   1.000
_cell.length_b   1.000
_cell.length_c   1.000
_cell.angle_alpha   90.00
_cell.angle_beta   90.00
_cell.angle_gamma   90.00
#
_symmetry.space_group_name_H-M   'P 1'
#
loop_
_entity.id
_entity.type
_entity.pdbx_description
1 polymer ?
#
loop_
_entity_poly.entity_id
_entity_poly.type
_entity_poly.pdbx_seq_one_letter_code
_entity_poly.pdbx_strand_id
1 'polypeptide(L)'
;IPPLGGFFGKYLVLSGAIHGGHMALALAFLLGSFLTLIYLFRAFSLVFLGTSPWAPAALPREGSPVMVASVALLAILSILGGIFIKFPAELAQTAVQQMLGNML
;
A
#
# COMPACT_ATOMS: atom_id res chain seq x y z
N ILE A 1 -4.52 2.71 3.90
CA ILE A 1 -5.22 4.00 4.05
C ILE A 1 -6.24 4.08 2.90
N PRO A 2 -7.52 4.39 3.15
CA PRO A 2 -8.65 4.07 2.27
C PRO A 2 -8.73 4.60 0.80
N PRO A 3 -7.87 5.47 0.26
CA PRO A 3 -7.84 5.70 -1.20
C PRO A 3 -6.73 4.93 -1.94
N LEU A 4 -5.86 4.18 -1.23
CA LEU A 4 -4.72 3.49 -1.84
C LEU A 4 -5.04 2.03 -2.14
N GLY A 5 -4.61 1.50 -3.29
CA GLY A 5 -4.86 0.11 -3.68
C GLY A 5 -4.44 -0.94 -2.62
N GLY A 6 -3.33 -0.69 -1.92
CA GLY A 6 -2.86 -1.55 -0.84
C GLY A 6 -3.81 -1.67 0.37
N PHE A 7 -4.77 -0.74 0.54
CA PHE A 7 -5.82 -0.86 1.56
C PHE A 7 -6.82 -1.96 1.19
N PHE A 8 -7.32 -1.97 -0.04
CA PHE A 8 -8.33 -2.93 -0.47
C PHE A 8 -7.81 -4.36 -0.45
N GLY A 9 -6.55 -4.59 -0.87
CA GLY A 9 -5.93 -5.91 -0.79
C GLY A 9 -5.87 -6.44 0.66
N LYS A 10 -5.42 -5.60 1.60
CA LYS A 10 -5.38 -5.97 3.03
C LYS A 10 -6.78 -6.16 3.61
N TYR A 11 -7.74 -5.31 3.21
CA TYR A 11 -9.13 -5.42 3.64
C TYR A 11 -9.76 -6.74 3.19
N LEU A 12 -9.54 -7.16 1.93
CA LEU A 12 -10.04 -8.43 1.41
C LEU A 12 -9.49 -9.62 2.22
N VAL A 13 -8.18 -9.65 2.49
CA VAL A 13 -7.56 -10.70 3.32
C VAL A 13 -8.12 -10.70 4.74
N LEU A 14 -8.24 -9.52 5.37
CA LEU A 14 -8.82 -9.39 6.71
C LEU A 14 -10.28 -9.88 6.75
N SER A 15 -11.08 -9.45 5.77
CA SER A 15 -12.48 -9.85 5.65
C SER A 15 -12.59 -11.36 5.44
N GLY A 16 -11.75 -11.97 4.59
CA GLY A 16 -11.72 -13.41 4.37
C GLY A 16 -11.36 -14.18 5.64
N ALA A 17 -10.38 -13.70 6.42
CA ALA A 17 -10.02 -14.32 7.70
C ALA A 17 -11.17 -14.28 8.72
N ILE A 18 -11.90 -13.16 8.80
CA ILE A 18 -13.07 -13.01 9.68
C ILE A 18 -14.20 -13.95 9.25
N HIS A 19 -14.55 -13.97 7.96
CA HIS A 19 -15.60 -14.85 7.42
C HIS A 19 -15.23 -16.33 7.54
N GLY A 20 -13.93 -16.67 7.48
CA GLY A 20 -13.42 -18.01 7.74
C GLY A 20 -13.35 -18.40 9.22
N GLY A 21 -13.80 -17.54 10.15
CA GLY A 21 -13.80 -17.81 11.60
C GLY A 21 -12.43 -17.67 12.28
N HIS A 22 -11.41 -17.22 11.57
CA HIS A 22 -10.03 -17.11 12.07
C HIS A 22 -9.75 -15.76 12.75
N MET A 23 -10.44 -15.49 13.85
CA MET A 23 -10.36 -14.19 14.55
C MET A 23 -8.95 -13.84 15.04
N ALA A 24 -8.19 -14.83 15.53
CA ALA A 24 -6.81 -14.62 15.97
C ALA A 24 -5.90 -14.16 14.82
N LEU A 25 -6.05 -14.74 13.63
CA LEU A 25 -5.31 -14.31 12.44
C LEU A 25 -5.74 -12.91 12.00
N ALA A 26 -7.05 -12.61 12.02
CA ALA A 26 -7.55 -11.28 11.69
C ALA A 26 -6.95 -10.19 12.60
N LEU A 27 -6.88 -10.44 13.91
CA LEU A 27 -6.24 -9.54 14.87
C LEU A 27 -4.74 -9.38 14.63
N ALA A 28 -4.02 -10.48 14.38
CA ALA A 28 -2.60 -10.42 14.06
C ALA A 28 -2.32 -9.58 12.79
N PHE A 29 -3.12 -9.77 11.74
CA PHE A 29 -3.05 -8.97 10.51
C PHE A 29 -3.33 -7.48 10.76
N LEU A 30 -4.34 -7.17 11.57
CA LEU A 30 -4.69 -5.79 11.91
C LEU A 30 -3.55 -5.11 12.68
N LEU A 31 -3.01 -5.77 13.70
CA LEU A 31 -1.87 -5.28 14.48
C LEU A 31 -0.63 -5.09 13.60
N GLY A 32 -0.29 -6.07 12.76
CA GLY A 32 0.83 -5.95 11.81
C GLY A 32 0.68 -4.78 10.84
N SER A 33 -0.55 -4.53 10.36
CA SER A 33 -0.86 -3.37 9.51
C SER A 33 -0.64 -2.05 10.26
N PHE A 34 -1.03 -1.98 11.54
CA PHE A 34 -0.83 -0.79 12.37
C PHE A 34 0.66 -0.55 12.68
N LEU A 35 1.42 -1.60 12.99
CA LEU A 35 2.86 -1.50 13.19
C LEU A 35 3.59 -1.01 11.93
N THR A 36 3.17 -1.48 10.75
CA THR A 36 3.68 -1.00 9.46
C THR A 36 3.45 0.50 9.30
N LEU A 37 2.25 0.98 9.67
CA LEU A 37 1.92 2.40 9.60
C LEU A 37 2.83 3.23 10.51
N ILE A 38 3.02 2.81 11.77
CA ILE A 38 3.92 3.48 12.71
C ILE A 38 5.34 3.54 12.17
N TYR A 39 5.84 2.41 11.64
CA TYR A 39 7.19 2.33 11.10
C TYR A 39 7.40 3.30 9.93
N LEU A 40 6.46 3.33 8.97
CA LEU A 40 6.53 4.24 7.83
C LEU A 40 6.39 5.70 8.24
N PHE A 41 5.50 6.00 9.18
CA PHE A 41 5.32 7.36 9.69
C PHE A 41 6.57 7.88 10.41
N ARG A 42 7.23 7.03 11.19
CA ARG A 42 8.53 7.35 11.80
C ARG A 42 9.58 7.65 10.73
N ALA A 43 9.69 6.80 9.71
CA ALA A 43 10.66 7.00 8.62
C ALA A 43 10.38 8.31 7.86
N PHE A 44 9.11 8.58 7.51
CA PHE A 44 8.71 9.83 6.86
C PHE A 44 9.07 11.05 7.71
N SER A 45 8.80 10.99 9.01
CA SER A 45 9.11 12.09 9.94
C SER A 45 10.61 12.34 10.03
N LEU A 46 11.43 11.29 10.07
CA LEU A 46 12.89 11.44 10.13
C LEU A 46 13.48 11.99 8.83
N VAL A 47 12.94 11.61 7.67
CA VAL A 47 13.49 12.00 6.36
C VAL A 47 13.01 13.39 5.93
N PHE A 48 11.73 13.71 6.11
CA PHE A 48 11.11 14.92 5.54
C PHE A 48 10.82 16.01 6.57
N LEU A 49 10.44 15.63 7.80
CA LEU A 49 10.07 16.59 8.86
C LEU A 49 11.21 16.82 9.87
N GLY A 50 12.26 16.01 9.82
CA GLY A 50 13.41 16.07 10.71
C GLY A 50 14.33 17.23 10.37
N THR A 51 15.08 17.69 11.37
CA THR A 51 16.14 18.68 11.16
C THR A 51 17.35 18.01 10.51
N SER A 52 17.84 18.56 9.39
CA SER A 52 19.03 18.03 8.75
C SER A 52 20.25 18.20 9.67
N PRO A 53 21.02 17.13 9.94
CA PRO A 53 22.28 17.25 10.66
C PRO A 53 23.41 17.80 9.77
N TRP A 54 23.16 18.01 8.47
CA TRP A 54 24.16 18.44 7.51
C TRP A 54 24.22 19.96 7.37
N ALA A 55 25.43 20.49 7.18
CA ALA A 55 25.61 21.90 6.81
C ALA A 55 24.91 22.18 5.47
N PRO A 56 24.38 23.40 5.22
CA PRO A 56 23.63 23.74 4.01
C PRO A 56 24.36 23.42 2.69
N ALA A 57 25.69 23.50 2.69
CA ALA A 57 26.53 23.20 1.54
C ALA A 57 26.70 21.69 1.24
N ALA A 58 26.35 20.82 2.20
CA ALA A 58 26.48 19.36 2.11
C ALA A 58 25.13 18.63 2.06
N LEU A 59 24.04 19.36 1.77
CA LEU A 59 22.72 18.74 1.62
C LEU A 59 22.75 17.73 0.47
N PRO A 60 22.32 16.47 0.69
CA PRO A 60 22.15 15.51 -0.38
C PRO A 60 21.19 16.08 -1.41
N ARG A 61 21.63 16.08 -2.66
CA ARG A 61 20.78 16.46 -3.77
C ARG A 61 19.79 15.34 -4.04
N GLU A 62 18.57 15.72 -4.43
CA GLU A 62 17.65 14.79 -5.06
C GLU A 62 18.35 14.11 -6.25
N GLY A 63 17.93 12.88 -6.58
CA GLY A 63 18.46 12.21 -7.77
C GLY A 63 18.10 12.96 -9.06
N SER A 64 18.46 12.37 -10.21
CA SER A 64 18.09 12.95 -11.51
C SER A 64 16.59 13.30 -11.58
N PRO A 65 16.19 14.41 -12.22
CA PRO A 65 14.78 14.78 -12.39
C PRO A 65 13.90 13.66 -12.95
N VAL A 66 14.49 12.77 -13.76
CA VAL A 66 13.83 11.57 -14.32
C VAL A 66 13.41 10.58 -13.23
N MET A 67 14.22 10.42 -12.18
CA MET A 67 13.92 9.54 -11.05
C MET A 67 12.70 10.04 -10.28
N VAL A 68 12.65 11.34 -10.00
CA VAL A 68 11.52 11.98 -9.31
C VAL A 68 10.25 11.89 -10.16
N ALA A 69 10.34 12.15 -11.46
CA ALA A 69 9.22 12.02 -12.38
C ALA A 69 8.66 10.58 -12.41
N SER A 70 9.55 9.57 -12.38
CA SER A 70 9.15 8.16 -12.36
C SER A 70 8.39 7.81 -11.07
N VAL A 71 8.89 8.24 -9.92
CA VAL A 71 8.23 8.01 -8.62
C VAL A 71 6.89 8.76 -8.57
N ALA A 72 6.83 10.00 -9.05
CA ALA A 72 5.60 10.78 -9.10
C ALA A 72 4.55 10.12 -9.99
N LEU A 73 4.94 9.63 -11.16
CA LEU A 73 4.05 8.89 -12.07
C LEU A 73 3.49 7.63 -11.39
N LEU A 74 4.33 6.84 -10.74
CA LEU A 74 3.90 5.64 -10.01
C LEU A 74 2.98 5.98 -8.84
N ALA A 75 3.24 7.08 -8.12
CA ALA A 75 2.38 7.53 -7.03
C ALA A 75 0.98 7.91 -7.55
N ILE A 76 0.90 8.62 -8.66
CA ILE A 76 -0.37 8.97 -9.32
C ILE A 76 -1.10 7.68 -9.74
N LEU A 77 -0.40 6.75 -10.41
CA LEU A 77 -0.99 5.48 -10.83
C LEU A 77 -1.49 4.64 -9.65
N SER A 78 -0.78 4.67 -8.50
CA SER A 78 -1.18 3.97 -7.28
C SER A 78 -2.47 4.55 -6.68
N ILE A 79 -2.61 5.88 -6.68
CA ILE A 79 -3.83 6.58 -6.23
C ILE A 79 -4.98 6.27 -7.20
N LEU A 80 -4.76 6.41 -8.50
CA LEU A 80 -5.78 6.10 -9.51
C LEU A 80 -6.21 4.63 -9.42
N GLY A 81 -5.29 3.69 -9.27
CA GLY A 81 -5.62 2.27 -9.09
C GLY A 81 -6.43 1.98 -7.83
N GLY A 82 -6.24 2.78 -6.76
CA GLY A 82 -7.06 2.69 -5.55
C GLY A 82 -8.45 3.31 -5.72
N ILE A 83 -8.57 4.48 -6.38
CA ILE A 83 -9.85 5.13 -6.67
C ILE A 83 -10.68 4.27 -7.63
N PHE A 84 -10.03 3.74 -8.67
CA PHE A 84 -10.62 2.89 -9.70
C PHE A 84 -10.45 1.40 -9.38
N ILE A 85 -10.55 1.01 -8.10
CA ILE A 85 -10.35 -0.38 -7.63
C ILE A 85 -11.25 -1.40 -8.32
N LYS A 86 -12.39 -0.97 -8.86
CA LYS A 86 -13.33 -1.82 -9.58
C LYS A 86 -12.65 -2.59 -10.74
N PHE A 87 -11.83 -1.92 -11.55
CA PHE A 87 -11.18 -2.55 -12.70
C PHE A 87 -10.22 -3.70 -12.31
N PRO A 88 -9.22 -3.51 -11.42
CA PRO A 88 -8.36 -4.62 -11.00
C PRO A 88 -9.12 -5.66 -10.17
N ALA A 89 -10.17 -5.29 -9.44
CA ALA A 89 -10.97 -6.24 -8.67
C ALA A 89 -11.75 -7.21 -9.56
N GLU A 90 -12.33 -6.76 -10.68
CA GLU A 90 -13.02 -7.62 -11.65
C GLU A 90 -12.06 -8.63 -12.29
N LEU A 91 -10.84 -8.19 -12.63
CA LEU A 91 -9.78 -9.07 -13.13
C LEU A 91 -9.38 -10.12 -12.07
N ALA A 92 -9.22 -9.69 -10.82
CA ALA A 92 -8.91 -10.60 -9.72
C ALA A 92 -10.03 -11.61 -9.48
N GLN A 93 -11.30 -11.20 -9.55
CA GLN A 93 -12.44 -12.10 -9.40
C GLN A 93 -12.49 -13.14 -10.52
N THR A 94 -12.24 -12.75 -11.76
CA THR A 94 -12.18 -13.67 -12.90
C THR A 94 -11.10 -14.73 -12.69
N ALA A 95 -9.91 -14.30 -12.23
CA ALA A 95 -8.81 -15.21 -11.92
C ALA A 95 -9.16 -16.17 -10.76
N VAL A 96 -9.84 -15.67 -9.72
CA VAL A 96 -10.30 -16.49 -8.59
C VAL A 96 -11.34 -17.52 -9.04
N GLN A 97 -12.29 -17.14 -9.90
CA GLN A 97 -13.28 -18.07 -10.46
C GLN A 97 -12.62 -19.22 -11.23
N GLN A 98 -11.59 -18.91 -12.02
CA GLN A 98 -10.79 -19.92 -12.72
C GLN A 98 -10.04 -20.85 -11.76
N MET A 99 -9.46 -20.31 -10.68
CA MET A 99 -8.77 -21.10 -9.66
C MET A 99 -9.70 -22.04 -8.88
N LEU A 100 -10.94 -21.61 -8.61
CA LEU A 100 -11.92 -22.37 -7.84
C LEU A 100 -12.75 -23.34 -8.71
N GLY A 101 -12.51 -23.38 -10.03
CA GLY A 101 -13.08 -24.39 -10.93
C GLY A 101 -14.49 -24.10 -11.45
N ASN A 102 -15.02 -22.90 -11.26
CA ASN A 102 -16.32 -22.51 -11.84
C ASN A 102 -16.10 -21.91 -13.24
N MET A 103 -16.11 -22.77 -14.26
CA MET A 103 -16.29 -22.39 -15.65
C MET A 103 -17.78 -22.42 -15.99
N LEU A 104 -18.33 -21.28 -16.41
CA LEU A 104 -19.72 -21.05 -16.87
C LEU A 104 -20.80 -21.05 -15.77
#